data_AF-A0A7J8K055-F1
#
_entry.id   AF-A0A7J8K055-F1
#
_cell.length_a   1.000
_cell.length_b   1.000
_cell.length_c   1.000
_cell.angle_alpha   90.00
_cell.angle_beta   90.00
_cell.angle_gamma   90.00
#
_symmetry.space_group_name_H-M   'P 1'
#
loop_
_entity.id
_entity.type
_entity.pdbx_description
1 polymer ?
#
loop_
_entity_poly.entity_id
_entity_poly.type
_entity_poly.pdbx_seq_one_letter_code
_entity_poly.pdbx_strand_id
1 'polypeptide(L)'
;MGESTMPVVLNQLLPMIKPSNQRTNDDYSPEELLILLIYIYSVTGEFTEDKDLAETEEKVKKALAQTFCEESELSPLLQKITGCDSSINLTFHRSKIAVDELFTSLRDIAGARSLMKQFKSVYVPGNHTHQASYRPLLKQVVEEIFDPERPDPVDIEHMSSGLTDLLKTGFSMFMKVSRPHPSDHPLLILFVVGGVTVSEAKMIKDLVLSLKPGTQVIVLSTRLLKPLTMPELLFATDRLHPDLGF
;
A
#
# COMPACT_ATOMS: atom_id res chain seq x y z
N MET A 1 4.52 8.56 15.44
CA MET A 1 3.17 8.97 15.05
C MET A 1 2.26 8.76 16.25
N GLY A 2 2.14 9.72 17.16
CA GLY A 2 1.18 9.67 18.27
C GLY A 2 0.13 10.74 17.98
N GLU A 3 -1.14 10.35 17.87
CA GLU A 3 -2.32 11.25 17.68
C GLU A 3 -2.22 12.32 16.56
N SER A 4 -1.22 12.25 15.68
CA SER A 4 -0.98 13.28 14.68
C SER A 4 -1.90 13.05 13.50
N THR A 5 -2.81 13.99 13.26
CA THR A 5 -3.70 13.99 12.09
C THR A 5 -2.87 14.13 10.81
N MET A 6 -3.41 13.66 9.69
CA MET A 6 -2.74 13.73 8.37
C MET A 6 -2.18 15.14 8.04
N PRO A 7 -2.90 16.25 8.31
CA PRO A 7 -2.37 17.60 8.13
C PRO A 7 -1.10 17.87 8.95
N VAL A 8 -1.01 17.37 10.19
CA VAL A 8 0.19 17.56 11.03
C VAL A 8 1.40 16.86 10.42
N VAL A 9 1.22 15.62 9.93
CA VAL A 9 2.30 14.85 9.30
C VAL A 9 2.78 15.53 8.01
N LEU A 10 1.86 16.01 7.17
CA LEU A 10 2.19 16.73 5.95
C LEU A 10 2.88 18.07 6.23
N ASN A 11 2.46 18.80 7.27
CA ASN A 11 3.13 20.03 7.70
C ASN A 11 4.56 19.76 8.22
N GLN A 12 4.81 18.60 8.82
CA GLN A 12 6.17 18.16 9.20
C GLN A 12 7.03 17.80 7.99
N LEU A 13 6.41 17.34 6.89
CA LEU A 13 7.10 17.01 5.64
C LEU A 13 7.51 18.28 4.85
N LEU A 14 6.72 19.35 4.91
CA LEU A 14 6.94 20.58 4.13
C LEU A 14 8.39 21.12 4.18
N PRO A 15 9.04 21.26 5.34
CA PRO A 15 10.42 21.75 5.43
C PRO A 15 11.47 20.83 4.78
N MET A 16 11.12 19.56 4.53
CA MET A 16 11.98 18.56 3.89
C MET A 16 11.91 18.68 2.35
N ILE A 17 10.87 19.32 1.81
CA ILE A 17 10.69 19.51 0.37
C ILE A 17 11.45 20.76 -0.04
N LYS A 18 12.69 20.56 -0.48
CA LYS A 18 13.58 21.64 -0.88
C LYS A 18 13.85 21.62 -2.38
N PRO A 19 13.82 22.78 -3.06
CA PRO A 19 14.30 22.89 -4.43
C PRO A 19 15.79 22.56 -4.52
N SER A 20 16.24 22.17 -5.72
CA SER A 20 17.61 21.70 -5.96
C SER A 20 18.69 22.68 -5.48
N ASN A 21 18.48 24.00 -5.64
CA ASN A 21 19.42 25.04 -5.21
C ASN A 21 19.54 25.23 -3.67
N GLN A 22 18.63 24.66 -2.90
CA GLN A 22 18.61 24.72 -1.43
C GLN A 22 18.90 23.37 -0.79
N ARG A 23 19.08 22.32 -1.61
CA ARG A 23 19.31 20.94 -1.17
C ARG A 23 20.79 20.71 -0.88
N THR A 24 21.07 20.02 0.23
CA THR A 24 22.38 19.48 0.59
C THR A 24 22.41 17.96 0.38
N ASN A 25 23.58 17.32 0.53
CA ASN A 25 23.69 15.86 0.37
C ASN A 25 22.90 15.06 1.43
N ASP A 26 22.53 15.68 2.55
CA ASP A 26 21.75 15.06 3.63
C ASP A 26 20.23 15.25 3.44
N ASP A 27 19.82 16.04 2.45
CA ASP A 27 18.41 16.29 2.15
C ASP A 27 17.86 15.27 1.15
N TYR A 28 16.55 15.03 1.22
CA TYR A 28 15.89 14.02 0.41
C TYR A 28 15.79 14.41 -1.07
N SER A 29 15.99 13.42 -1.94
CA SER A 29 15.69 13.56 -3.37
C SER A 29 14.16 13.61 -3.62
N PRO A 30 13.71 14.13 -4.78
CA PRO A 30 12.30 14.08 -5.16
C PRO A 30 11.71 12.67 -5.10
N GLU A 31 12.46 11.65 -5.49
CA GLU A 31 12.04 10.24 -5.48
C GLU A 31 11.92 9.69 -4.06
N GLU A 32 12.83 10.06 -3.16
CA GLU A 32 12.75 9.68 -1.76
C GLU A 32 11.55 10.32 -1.06
N LEU A 33 11.26 11.58 -1.39
CA LEU A 33 10.04 12.27 -0.93
C LEU A 33 8.77 11.56 -1.45
N LEU A 34 8.76 11.09 -2.70
CA LEU A 34 7.65 10.29 -3.25
C LEU A 34 7.47 8.97 -2.48
N ILE A 35 8.56 8.28 -2.14
CA ILE A 35 8.50 7.05 -1.32
C ILE A 35 7.93 7.33 0.06
N LEU A 36 8.36 8.43 0.69
CA LEU A 36 7.86 8.84 1.99
C LEU A 36 6.37 9.17 1.95
N LEU A 37 5.91 9.87 0.92
CA LEU A 37 4.49 10.14 0.70
C LEU A 37 3.69 8.84 0.49
N ILE A 38 4.17 7.93 -0.34
CA ILE A 38 3.54 6.61 -0.52
C ILE A 38 3.41 5.90 0.83
N TYR A 39 4.47 5.90 1.64
CA TYR A 39 4.44 5.28 2.96
C TYR A 39 3.42 5.95 3.89
N ILE A 40 3.41 7.29 3.96
CA ILE A 40 2.48 8.04 4.81
C ILE A 40 1.03 7.70 4.41
N TYR A 41 0.65 7.87 3.14
CA TYR A 41 -0.73 7.60 2.70
C TYR A 41 -1.10 6.11 2.83
N SER A 42 -0.15 5.20 2.60
CA SER A 42 -0.37 3.76 2.79
C SER A 42 -0.69 3.41 4.24
N VAL A 43 -0.03 4.04 5.21
CA VAL A 43 -0.18 3.75 6.65
C VAL A 43 -1.40 4.46 7.25
N THR A 44 -1.70 5.69 6.82
CA THR A 44 -2.83 6.47 7.34
C THR A 44 -4.16 5.75 7.15
N GLY A 45 -4.35 5.07 6.01
CA GLY A 45 -5.63 4.43 5.69
C GLY A 45 -6.71 5.45 5.33
N GLU A 46 -7.98 5.05 5.39
CA GLU A 46 -9.11 5.92 5.06
C GLU A 46 -9.21 7.11 6.04
N PHE A 47 -9.33 8.32 5.51
CA PHE A 47 -9.49 9.55 6.27
C PHE A 47 -10.54 10.46 5.63
N THR A 48 -11.16 11.31 6.43
CA THR A 48 -12.09 12.33 5.94
C THR A 48 -11.32 13.53 5.41
N GLU A 49 -11.68 13.99 4.22
CA GLU A 49 -11.17 15.26 3.70
C GLU A 49 -11.83 16.43 4.45
N ASP A 50 -11.04 17.15 5.22
CA ASP A 50 -11.43 18.42 5.81
C ASP A 50 -10.67 19.59 5.17
N LYS A 51 -11.08 20.81 5.53
CA LYS A 51 -10.49 22.03 4.97
C LYS A 51 -9.00 22.18 5.31
N ASP A 52 -8.57 21.76 6.50
CA ASP A 52 -7.17 21.87 6.92
C ASP A 52 -6.27 20.90 6.14
N LEU A 53 -6.77 19.69 5.89
CA LEU A 53 -6.09 18.72 5.05
C LEU A 53 -5.99 19.20 3.60
N ALA A 54 -7.08 19.70 3.02
CA ALA A 54 -7.06 20.22 1.65
C ALA A 54 -6.06 21.38 1.49
N GLU A 55 -6.04 22.32 2.43
CA GLU A 55 -5.08 23.43 2.43
C GLU A 55 -3.63 22.97 2.62
N THR A 56 -3.40 21.97 3.47
CA THR A 56 -2.06 21.43 3.73
C THR A 56 -1.54 20.60 2.55
N GLU A 57 -2.37 19.75 1.95
CA GLU A 57 -2.03 19.04 0.72
C GLU A 57 -1.68 20.00 -0.41
N GLU A 58 -2.46 21.07 -0.62
CA GLU A 58 -2.15 22.05 -1.68
C GLU A 58 -0.79 22.73 -1.47
N LYS A 59 -0.39 22.99 -0.22
CA LYS A 59 0.96 23.50 0.09
C LYS A 59 2.04 22.49 -0.30
N VAL A 60 1.86 21.22 0.06
CA VAL A 60 2.80 20.14 -0.28
C VAL A 60 2.89 19.96 -1.79
N LYS A 61 1.74 19.92 -2.46
CA LYS A 61 1.65 19.82 -3.93
C LYS A 61 2.42 20.95 -4.61
N LYS A 62 2.19 22.19 -4.17
CA LYS A 62 2.88 23.37 -4.69
C LYS A 62 4.40 23.28 -4.50
N ALA A 63 4.85 22.86 -3.31
CA ALA A 63 6.27 22.70 -3.01
C ALA A 63 6.93 21.60 -3.87
N LEU A 64 6.25 20.47 -4.07
CA LEU A 64 6.72 19.40 -4.95
C LEU A 64 6.76 19.82 -6.41
N ALA A 65 5.71 20.49 -6.89
CA ALA A 65 5.65 20.96 -8.26
C ALA A 65 6.77 21.98 -8.56
N GLN A 66 7.07 22.85 -7.59
CA GLN A 66 8.21 23.75 -7.68
C GLN A 66 9.53 22.96 -7.69
N THR A 67 9.68 21.99 -6.78
CA THR A 67 10.89 21.16 -6.69
C THR A 67 11.19 20.45 -8.00
N PHE A 68 10.20 19.82 -8.63
CA PHE A 68 10.38 19.12 -9.90
C PHE A 68 10.80 20.05 -11.03
N CYS A 69 10.21 21.25 -11.10
CA CYS A 69 10.57 22.26 -12.11
C CYS A 69 11.97 22.85 -11.93
N GLU A 70 12.47 22.90 -10.70
CA GLU A 70 13.78 23.46 -10.38
C GLU A 70 14.91 22.42 -10.42
N GLU A 71 14.60 21.15 -10.74
CA GLU A 71 15.63 20.14 -10.99
C GLU A 71 16.44 20.48 -12.24
N SER A 72 17.78 20.47 -12.11
CA SER A 72 18.68 20.70 -13.25
C SER A 72 18.56 19.61 -14.30
N GLU A 73 18.38 18.36 -13.86
CA GLU A 73 18.19 17.19 -14.70
C GLU A 73 17.03 16.36 -14.16
N LEU A 74 16.11 15.96 -15.04
CA LEU A 74 15.01 15.09 -14.65
C LEU A 74 15.49 13.66 -14.61
N SER A 75 15.27 12.99 -13.47
CA SER A 75 15.48 11.55 -13.38
C SER A 75 14.54 10.79 -14.31
N PRO A 76 14.88 9.55 -14.73
CA PRO A 76 13.99 8.74 -15.57
C PRO A 76 12.58 8.57 -14.99
N LEU A 77 12.44 8.58 -13.65
CA LEU A 77 11.16 8.50 -12.98
C LEU A 77 10.36 9.80 -13.14
N LEU A 78 10.99 10.95 -12.89
CA LEU A 78 10.32 12.25 -13.07
C LEU A 78 9.95 12.50 -14.53
N GLN A 79 10.77 12.06 -15.49
CA GLN A 79 10.44 12.13 -16.91
C GLN A 79 9.15 11.36 -17.23
N LYS A 80 9.01 10.13 -16.70
CA LYS A 80 7.80 9.32 -16.89
C LYS A 80 6.57 9.92 -16.20
N ILE A 81 6.72 10.40 -14.97
CA ILE A 81 5.62 11.00 -14.19
C ILE A 81 5.12 12.29 -14.86
N THR A 82 6.02 13.12 -15.38
CA THR A 82 5.68 14.44 -15.96
C THR A 82 5.43 14.40 -17.48
N GLY A 83 5.82 13.31 -18.14
CA GLY A 83 5.83 13.20 -19.60
C GLY A 83 6.78 14.20 -20.28
N CYS A 84 7.86 14.60 -19.60
CA CYS A 84 8.86 15.54 -20.10
C CYS A 84 10.22 14.86 -20.24
N ASP A 85 10.83 14.92 -21.42
CA ASP A 85 12.15 14.33 -21.65
C ASP A 85 13.32 15.14 -21.04
N SER A 86 13.08 16.39 -20.62
CA SER A 86 14.11 17.25 -20.01
C SER A 86 13.50 18.33 -19.11
N SER A 87 14.33 18.86 -18.19
CA SER A 87 13.97 19.94 -17.25
C SER A 87 13.51 21.21 -17.97
N ILE A 88 14.13 21.54 -19.11
CA ILE A 88 13.80 22.71 -19.93
C ILE A 88 12.34 22.69 -20.40
N ASN A 89 11.79 21.50 -20.65
CA ASN A 89 10.42 21.33 -21.13
C ASN A 89 9.38 21.28 -19.99
N LEU A 90 9.83 21.16 -18.73
CA LEU A 90 8.96 21.01 -17.58
C LEU A 90 8.57 22.38 -17.00
N THR A 91 7.42 22.88 -17.44
CA THR A 91 6.83 24.10 -16.87
C THR A 91 6.16 23.82 -15.53
N PHE A 92 6.05 24.85 -14.68
CA PHE A 92 5.34 24.75 -13.39
C PHE A 92 3.91 24.24 -13.53
N HIS A 93 3.20 24.64 -14.59
CA HIS A 93 1.86 24.15 -14.88
C HIS A 93 1.84 22.63 -15.15
N ARG A 94 2.77 22.12 -15.97
CA ARG A 94 2.87 20.68 -16.24
C ARG A 94 3.24 19.90 -14.98
N SER A 95 4.17 20.44 -14.19
CA SER A 95 4.52 19.81 -12.93
C SER A 95 3.37 19.80 -11.93
N LYS A 96 2.55 20.86 -11.90
CA LYS A 96 1.35 20.90 -11.05
C LYS A 96 0.37 19.80 -11.44
N ILE A 97 0.07 19.64 -12.73
CA ILE A 97 -0.82 18.57 -13.22
C ILE A 97 -0.32 17.19 -12.78
N ALA A 98 0.97 16.91 -13.00
CA ALA A 98 1.55 15.63 -12.61
C ALA A 98 1.46 15.40 -11.09
N VAL A 99 1.70 16.43 -10.28
CA VAL A 99 1.58 16.34 -8.82
C VAL A 99 0.12 16.21 -8.36
N ASP A 100 -0.85 16.79 -9.05
CA ASP A 100 -2.26 16.58 -8.77
C ASP A 100 -2.66 15.11 -9.02
N GLU A 101 -2.23 14.52 -10.14
CA GLU A 101 -2.46 13.09 -10.45
C GLU A 101 -1.75 12.15 -9.45
N LEU A 102 -0.55 12.51 -9.01
CA LEU A 102 0.17 11.82 -7.93
C LEU A 102 -0.66 11.78 -6.65
N PHE A 103 -1.25 12.90 -6.24
CA PHE A 103 -2.05 12.98 -5.02
C PHE A 103 -3.39 12.25 -5.12
N THR A 104 -4.03 12.24 -6.29
CA THR A 104 -5.18 11.36 -6.55
C THR A 104 -4.79 9.91 -6.28
N SER A 105 -3.65 9.48 -6.84
CA SER A 105 -3.13 8.12 -6.64
C SER A 105 -2.79 7.81 -5.19
N LEU A 106 -2.24 8.78 -4.44
CA LEU A 106 -1.95 8.63 -3.02
C LEU A 106 -3.23 8.47 -2.18
N ARG A 107 -4.29 9.22 -2.50
CA ARG A 107 -5.60 9.07 -1.86
C ARG A 107 -6.22 7.70 -2.15
N ASP A 108 -6.10 7.21 -3.38
CA ASP A 108 -6.55 5.85 -3.74
C ASP A 108 -5.83 4.79 -2.91
N ILE A 109 -4.51 4.93 -2.71
CA ILE A 109 -3.72 4.03 -1.86
C ILE A 109 -4.20 4.06 -0.41
N ALA A 110 -4.51 5.24 0.13
CA ALA A 110 -5.04 5.40 1.47
C ALA A 110 -6.41 4.71 1.62
N GLY A 111 -7.27 4.86 0.61
CA GLY A 111 -8.59 4.24 0.55
C GLY A 111 -8.61 2.75 0.18
N ALA A 112 -7.50 2.16 -0.27
CA ALA A 112 -7.47 0.82 -0.86
C ALA A 112 -8.01 -0.31 0.05
N ARG A 113 -8.05 -0.10 1.37
CA ARG A 113 -8.55 -1.08 2.35
C ARG A 113 -9.93 -0.75 2.92
N SER A 114 -10.61 0.30 2.44
CA SER A 114 -11.93 0.71 2.96
C SER A 114 -13.00 -0.37 2.78
N LEU A 115 -12.90 -1.14 1.69
CA LEU A 115 -13.81 -2.24 1.35
C LEU A 115 -13.56 -3.54 2.14
N MET A 116 -12.38 -3.69 2.76
CA MET A 116 -12.09 -4.83 3.63
C MET A 116 -12.84 -4.67 4.95
N LYS A 117 -13.29 -5.74 5.57
CA LYS A 117 -14.06 -5.69 6.82
C LYS A 117 -13.16 -5.72 8.04
N GLN A 118 -12.18 -6.61 8.05
CA GLN A 118 -11.24 -6.84 9.14
C GLN A 118 -9.88 -6.19 8.87
N PHE A 119 -9.37 -6.29 7.65
CA PHE A 119 -8.02 -5.82 7.31
C PHE A 119 -7.95 -4.33 6.91
N LYS A 120 -8.71 -3.46 7.58
CA LYS A 120 -8.82 -2.02 7.22
C LYS A 120 -7.54 -1.22 7.48
N SER A 121 -6.82 -1.54 8.55
CA SER A 121 -5.66 -0.77 9.00
C SER A 121 -4.41 -1.63 9.10
N VAL A 122 -3.29 -1.05 8.69
CA VAL A 122 -1.93 -1.57 8.92
C VAL A 122 -1.18 -0.77 10.00
N TYR A 123 -1.83 0.26 10.55
CA TYR A 123 -1.34 1.05 11.65
C TYR A 123 -1.99 0.60 12.95
N VAL A 124 -1.17 0.30 13.95
CA VAL A 124 -1.61 0.01 15.31
C VAL A 124 -1.24 1.21 16.18
N PRO A 125 -2.22 1.96 16.72
CA PRO A 125 -1.94 3.11 17.55
C PRO A 125 -1.21 2.70 18.82
N GLY A 126 -0.30 3.56 19.26
CA GLY A 126 0.36 3.40 20.55
C GLY A 126 -0.62 3.66 21.70
N ASN A 127 -0.30 3.13 22.87
CA ASN A 127 -0.97 3.42 24.13
C ASN A 127 0.07 3.75 25.21
N HIS A 128 -0.35 3.86 26.48
CA HIS A 128 0.57 4.21 27.57
C HIS A 128 1.70 3.19 27.81
N THR A 129 1.58 1.96 27.30
CA THR A 129 2.55 0.87 27.54
C THR A 129 3.25 0.38 26.27
N HIS A 130 2.72 0.69 25.09
CA HIS A 130 3.24 0.25 23.79
C HIS A 130 3.31 1.42 22.81
N GLN A 131 4.44 1.52 22.12
CA GLN A 131 4.57 2.47 21.02
C GLN A 131 3.70 2.05 19.82
N ALA A 132 3.32 3.05 19.02
CA ALA A 132 2.64 2.80 17.77
C ALA A 132 3.47 1.86 16.88
N SER A 133 2.82 0.94 16.19
CA SER A 133 3.50 -0.09 15.40
C SER A 133 2.83 -0.32 14.06
N TYR A 134 3.62 -0.88 13.14
CA TYR A 134 3.16 -1.27 11.81
C TYR A 134 2.82 -2.77 11.82
N ARG A 135 1.58 -3.11 11.43
CA ARG A 135 1.09 -4.49 11.27
C ARG A 135 0.73 -4.72 9.79
N PRO A 136 1.66 -5.22 8.97
CA PRO A 136 1.47 -5.40 7.53
C PRO A 136 0.28 -6.31 7.19
N LEU A 137 -0.37 -6.10 6.04
CA LEU A 137 -1.52 -6.89 5.60
C LEU A 137 -1.23 -8.40 5.56
N LEU A 138 -0.09 -8.80 4.98
CA LEU A 138 0.30 -10.21 4.88
C LEU A 138 0.46 -10.88 6.26
N LYS A 139 0.88 -10.12 7.28
CA LYS A 139 0.92 -10.61 8.66
C LYS A 139 -0.49 -10.92 9.16
N GLN A 140 -1.44 -10.00 8.95
CA GLN A 140 -2.82 -10.15 9.38
C GLN A 140 -3.50 -11.35 8.71
N VAL A 141 -3.29 -11.54 7.40
CA VAL A 141 -3.82 -12.68 6.65
C VAL A 141 -3.27 -14.00 7.19
N VAL A 142 -1.97 -14.09 7.46
CA VAL A 142 -1.36 -15.33 7.98
C VAL A 142 -1.82 -15.60 9.42
N GLU A 143 -1.95 -14.58 10.26
CA GLU A 143 -2.48 -14.71 11.62
C GLU A 143 -3.93 -15.22 11.59
N GLU A 144 -4.79 -14.71 10.70
CA GLU A 144 -6.17 -15.17 10.54
C GLU A 144 -6.23 -16.64 10.08
N ILE A 145 -5.41 -17.02 9.09
CA ILE A 145 -5.36 -18.39 8.57
C ILE A 145 -4.99 -19.41 9.66
N PHE A 146 -4.11 -19.04 10.59
CA PHE A 146 -3.64 -19.94 11.64
C PHE A 146 -4.16 -19.58 13.03
N ASP A 147 -5.25 -18.82 13.11
CA ASP A 147 -5.92 -18.54 14.38
C ASP A 147 -6.42 -19.87 15.00
N PRO A 148 -6.02 -20.21 16.24
CA PRO A 148 -6.47 -21.41 16.93
C PRO A 148 -7.98 -21.51 17.11
N GLU A 149 -8.67 -20.38 17.26
CA GLU A 149 -10.13 -20.31 17.44
C GLU A 149 -10.89 -20.54 16.13
N ARG A 150 -10.19 -20.48 14.98
CA ARG A 150 -10.72 -20.70 13.64
C ARG A 150 -12.03 -19.94 13.38
N PRO A 151 -12.05 -18.61 13.56
CA PRO A 151 -13.20 -17.81 13.18
C PRO A 151 -13.51 -17.98 11.69
N ASP A 152 -14.78 -17.83 11.31
CA ASP A 152 -15.15 -17.81 9.89
C ASP A 152 -14.53 -16.56 9.24
N PRO A 153 -13.60 -16.71 8.26
CA PRO A 153 -12.86 -15.58 7.75
C PRO A 153 -13.77 -14.69 6.91
N VAL A 154 -13.79 -13.40 7.24
CA VAL A 154 -14.74 -12.46 6.63
C VAL A 154 -14.19 -11.80 5.35
N ASP A 155 -12.88 -11.63 5.29
CA ASP A 155 -12.16 -11.05 4.14
C ASP A 155 -11.46 -12.10 3.26
N ILE A 156 -11.43 -13.38 3.66
CA ILE A 156 -10.83 -14.48 2.89
C ILE A 156 -11.95 -15.36 2.35
N GLU A 157 -12.21 -15.25 1.04
CA GLU A 157 -13.25 -16.04 0.38
C GLU A 157 -12.70 -17.37 -0.16
N HIS A 158 -13.45 -18.45 0.07
CA HIS A 158 -13.18 -19.74 -0.55
C HIS A 158 -13.83 -19.80 -1.95
N MET A 159 -13.00 -19.83 -2.99
CA MET A 159 -13.43 -20.04 -4.37
C MET A 159 -13.22 -21.49 -4.80
N SER A 160 -14.29 -22.26 -4.98
CA SER A 160 -14.27 -23.56 -5.65
C SER A 160 -14.65 -23.39 -7.12
N SER A 161 -13.65 -23.23 -7.99
CA SER A 161 -13.88 -23.19 -9.43
C SER A 161 -14.06 -24.61 -10.00
N GLY A 162 -15.32 -25.08 -10.14
CA GLY A 162 -15.59 -26.34 -10.83
C GLY A 162 -17.07 -26.67 -11.10
N LEU A 163 -17.33 -27.36 -12.22
CA LEU A 163 -18.64 -27.95 -12.60
C LEU A 163 -19.24 -28.85 -11.49
N THR A 164 -18.39 -29.40 -10.63
CA THR A 164 -18.74 -30.23 -9.49
C THR A 164 -19.47 -29.48 -8.38
N ASP A 165 -19.34 -28.15 -8.30
CA ASP A 165 -20.00 -27.35 -7.26
C ASP A 165 -21.49 -27.12 -7.58
N LEU A 166 -21.86 -27.04 -8.87
CA LEU A 166 -23.24 -27.02 -9.33
C LEU A 166 -23.98 -28.36 -9.11
N LEU A 167 -23.25 -29.48 -9.13
CA LEU A 167 -23.82 -30.78 -8.76
C LEU A 167 -23.88 -30.96 -7.24
N LYS A 168 -22.90 -30.41 -6.50
CA LYS A 168 -22.93 -30.42 -5.03
C LYS A 168 -24.05 -29.54 -4.49
N THR A 169 -24.34 -28.36 -5.04
CA THR A 169 -25.46 -27.52 -4.57
C THR A 169 -26.83 -28.23 -4.66
N GLY A 170 -27.05 -29.07 -5.68
CA GLY A 170 -28.27 -29.88 -5.82
C GLY A 170 -28.42 -31.00 -4.77
N PHE A 171 -27.33 -31.55 -4.26
CA PHE A 171 -27.32 -32.57 -3.18
C PHE A 171 -26.99 -32.00 -1.78
N SER A 172 -26.47 -30.77 -1.69
CA SER A 172 -25.94 -30.14 -0.47
C SER A 172 -26.97 -29.32 0.30
N MET A 173 -28.22 -29.22 -0.16
CA MET A 173 -29.29 -28.58 0.62
C MET A 173 -29.59 -29.33 1.95
N PHE A 174 -29.02 -30.52 2.15
CA PHE A 174 -29.27 -31.38 3.32
C PHE A 174 -28.05 -31.67 4.20
N MET A 175 -26.85 -31.18 3.89
CA MET A 175 -25.68 -31.35 4.76
C MET A 175 -24.89 -30.05 4.88
N LYS A 176 -24.64 -29.61 6.12
CA LYS A 176 -23.72 -28.52 6.45
C LYS A 176 -22.29 -29.01 6.20
N VAL A 177 -21.87 -29.06 4.93
CA VAL A 177 -20.51 -29.44 4.55
C VAL A 177 -19.60 -28.28 4.92
N SER A 178 -18.72 -28.45 5.91
CA SER A 178 -17.75 -27.43 6.31
C SER A 178 -16.82 -27.14 5.14
N ARG A 179 -16.66 -25.86 4.80
CA ARG A 179 -15.71 -25.43 3.77
C ARG A 179 -14.29 -25.77 4.25
N PRO A 180 -13.41 -26.30 3.37
CA PRO A 180 -12.04 -26.59 3.76
C PRO A 180 -11.34 -25.29 4.17
N HIS A 181 -10.67 -25.30 5.31
CA HIS A 181 -9.91 -24.15 5.79
C HIS A 181 -8.47 -24.24 5.28
N PRO A 182 -7.80 -23.12 4.94
CA PRO A 182 -6.41 -23.17 4.49
C PRO A 182 -5.47 -23.86 5.50
N SER A 183 -5.77 -23.78 6.79
CA SER A 183 -5.01 -24.46 7.84
C SER A 183 -5.16 -25.99 7.84
N ASP A 184 -6.16 -26.57 7.17
CA ASP A 184 -6.38 -28.04 7.19
C ASP A 184 -5.32 -28.81 6.39
N HIS A 185 -4.47 -28.09 5.64
CA HIS A 185 -3.44 -28.67 4.79
C HIS A 185 -2.01 -28.41 5.34
N PRO A 186 -1.07 -29.35 5.12
CA PRO A 186 0.32 -29.17 5.56
C PRO A 186 1.14 -28.25 4.64
N LEU A 187 0.55 -27.73 3.56
CA LEU A 187 1.17 -26.81 2.60
C LEU A 187 0.27 -25.59 2.40
N LEU A 188 0.82 -24.41 2.64
CA LEU A 188 0.21 -23.12 2.31
C LEU A 188 0.92 -22.50 1.09
N ILE A 189 0.15 -22.13 0.08
CA ILE A 189 0.65 -21.37 -1.08
C ILE A 189 0.04 -19.97 -1.02
N LEU A 190 0.88 -18.95 -0.92
CA LEU A 190 0.49 -17.54 -0.96
C LEU A 190 1.00 -16.92 -2.25
N PHE A 191 0.09 -16.58 -3.18
CA PHE A 191 0.43 -15.88 -4.42
C PHE A 191 0.03 -14.40 -4.30
N VAL A 192 1.02 -13.51 -4.27
CA VAL A 192 0.80 -12.06 -4.13
C VAL A 192 0.86 -11.37 -5.49
N VAL A 193 -0.29 -10.89 -5.94
CA VAL A 193 -0.40 -10.05 -7.14
C VAL A 193 0.03 -8.62 -6.79
N GLY A 194 0.94 -8.05 -7.58
CA GLY A 194 1.50 -6.71 -7.35
C GLY A 194 2.94 -6.75 -6.82
N GLY A 195 3.33 -7.87 -6.22
CA GLY A 195 4.70 -8.14 -5.79
C GLY A 195 4.84 -8.27 -4.27
N VAL A 196 6.00 -8.76 -3.84
CA VAL A 196 6.35 -8.94 -2.44
C VAL A 196 7.78 -8.45 -2.19
N THR A 197 8.07 -7.95 -0.99
CA THR A 197 9.44 -7.66 -0.56
C THR A 197 10.10 -8.88 0.09
N VAL A 198 11.45 -8.90 0.15
CA VAL A 198 12.19 -9.96 0.86
C VAL A 198 11.81 -10.02 2.34
N SER A 199 11.62 -8.86 2.97
CA SER A 199 11.23 -8.75 4.37
C SER A 199 9.85 -9.36 4.63
N GLU A 200 8.88 -9.15 3.74
CA GLU A 200 7.56 -9.77 3.84
C GLU A 200 7.63 -11.29 3.66
N ALA A 201 8.36 -11.79 2.66
CA ALA A 201 8.52 -13.22 2.44
C ALA A 201 9.17 -13.92 3.66
N LYS A 202 10.19 -13.29 4.25
CA LYS A 202 10.81 -13.76 5.49
C LYS A 202 9.81 -13.74 6.66
N MET A 203 9.08 -12.63 6.83
CA MET A 203 8.09 -12.48 7.90
C MET A 203 7.00 -13.55 7.82
N ILE A 204 6.47 -13.85 6.62
CA ILE A 204 5.52 -14.94 6.41
C ILE A 204 6.11 -16.27 6.87
N LYS A 205 7.33 -16.59 6.43
CA LYS A 205 8.00 -17.85 6.80
C LYS A 205 8.14 -17.97 8.32
N ASP A 206 8.67 -16.94 8.97
CA ASP A 206 8.93 -16.95 10.42
C ASP A 206 7.61 -17.08 11.21
N LEU A 207 6.54 -16.41 10.73
CA LEU A 207 5.22 -16.44 11.35
C LEU A 207 4.54 -17.80 11.20
N VAL A 208 4.56 -18.41 10.01
CA VAL A 208 3.99 -19.77 9.80
C VAL A 208 4.71 -20.79 10.68
N LEU A 209 6.04 -20.72 10.76
CA LEU A 209 6.82 -21.61 11.63
C LEU A 209 6.46 -21.46 13.11
N SER A 210 6.14 -20.25 13.55
CA SER A 210 5.73 -19.96 14.93
C SER A 210 4.30 -20.38 15.23
N LEU A 211 3.35 -20.11 14.32
CA LEU A 211 1.93 -20.35 14.55
C LEU A 211 1.53 -21.81 14.33
N LYS A 212 2.13 -22.48 13.34
CA LYS A 212 1.84 -23.87 13.01
C LYS A 212 3.10 -24.64 12.59
N PRO A 213 3.90 -25.12 13.57
CA PRO A 213 5.07 -25.93 13.29
C PRO A 213 4.73 -27.15 12.42
N GLY A 214 5.57 -27.41 11.40
CA GLY A 214 5.38 -28.52 10.46
C GLY A 214 4.62 -28.18 9.18
N THR A 215 4.00 -26.99 9.09
CA THR A 215 3.43 -26.50 7.84
C THR A 215 4.52 -25.95 6.92
N GLN A 216 4.49 -26.36 5.65
CA GLN A 216 5.32 -25.79 4.59
C GLN A 216 4.62 -24.56 4.01
N VAL A 217 5.38 -23.52 3.66
CA VAL A 217 4.85 -22.32 2.99
C VAL A 217 5.65 -22.01 1.73
N ILE A 218 4.93 -21.74 0.64
CA ILE A 218 5.49 -21.27 -0.63
C ILE A 218 4.91 -19.89 -0.89
N VAL A 219 5.78 -18.88 -0.96
CA VAL A 219 5.40 -17.50 -1.31
C VAL A 219 5.77 -17.26 -2.77
N LEU A 220 4.77 -16.97 -3.59
CA LEU A 220 4.88 -16.61 -4.99
C LEU A 220 4.43 -15.16 -5.15
N SER A 221 4.98 -14.48 -6.15
CA SER A 221 4.53 -13.12 -6.49
C SER A 221 4.79 -12.82 -7.95
N THR A 222 4.13 -11.78 -8.47
CA THR A 222 4.38 -11.31 -9.83
C THR A 222 5.75 -10.64 -9.99
N ARG A 223 6.37 -10.18 -8.89
CA ARG A 223 7.66 -9.51 -8.86
C ARG A 223 8.21 -9.36 -7.44
N LEU A 224 9.53 -9.29 -7.33
CA LEU A 224 10.21 -8.92 -6.09
C LEU A 224 10.34 -7.39 -6.01
N LEU A 225 9.79 -6.78 -4.96
CA LEU A 225 9.70 -5.34 -4.81
C LEU A 225 10.90 -4.73 -4.07
N LYS A 226 11.27 -3.52 -4.50
CA LYS A 226 12.20 -2.62 -3.81
C LYS A 226 11.52 -1.26 -3.58
N PRO A 227 11.83 -0.54 -2.48
CA PRO A 227 11.23 0.78 -2.22
C PRO A 227 11.33 1.74 -3.41
N LEU A 228 12.52 1.82 -4.03
CA LEU A 228 12.79 2.70 -5.17
C LEU A 228 11.99 2.37 -6.44
N THR A 229 11.43 1.16 -6.56
CA THR A 229 10.57 0.80 -7.70
C THR A 229 9.11 1.20 -7.51
N MET A 230 8.69 1.50 -6.27
CA MET A 230 7.28 1.80 -5.96
C MET A 230 6.75 3.04 -6.67
N PRO A 231 7.45 4.19 -6.68
CA PRO A 231 6.92 5.37 -7.35
C PRO A 231 6.68 5.14 -8.84
N GLU A 232 7.56 4.38 -9.52
CA GLU A 232 7.37 4.08 -10.94
C GLU A 232 6.10 3.23 -11.16
N LEU A 233 5.89 2.19 -10.34
CA LEU A 233 4.72 1.32 -10.47
C LEU A 233 3.40 2.00 -10.07
N LEU A 234 3.47 3.00 -9.22
CA LEU A 234 2.29 3.72 -8.76
C LEU A 234 1.97 4.91 -9.64
N PHE A 235 2.96 5.53 -10.29
CA PHE A 235 2.75 6.84 -10.92
C PHE A 235 3.12 6.87 -12.41
N ALA A 236 3.82 5.86 -12.92
CA ALA A 236 4.32 5.82 -14.30
C ALA A 236 3.88 4.58 -15.07
N THR A 237 3.01 3.74 -14.51
CA THR A 237 2.44 2.58 -15.21
C THR A 237 0.93 2.64 -15.24
N ASP A 238 0.35 2.15 -16.32
CA ASP A 238 -1.08 1.94 -16.43
C ASP A 238 -1.50 0.87 -15.40
N ARG A 239 -2.37 1.25 -14.48
CA ARG A 239 -2.78 0.42 -13.34
C ARG A 239 -4.15 -0.13 -13.63
N LEU A 240 -4.42 -1.34 -13.11
CA LEU A 240 -5.78 -1.82 -13.04
C LEU A 240 -6.59 -0.86 -12.16
N HIS A 241 -7.55 -0.18 -12.75
CA HIS A 241 -8.53 0.59 -11.99
C HIS A 241 -9.52 -0.41 -11.39
N PRO A 242 -9.52 -0.63 -10.07
CA PRO A 242 -10.55 -1.45 -9.46
C PRO A 242 -11.90 -0.80 -9.78
N ASP A 243 -12.83 -1.58 -10.33
CA ASP A 243 -14.20 -1.15 -10.58
C ASP A 243 -14.89 -1.01 -9.22
N LEU A 244 -14.71 0.15 -8.58
CA LEU A 244 -15.19 0.42 -7.22
C LEU A 244 -16.67 0.81 -7.19
N GLY A 245 -17.34 0.88 -8.35
CA GLY A 245 -18.81 0.97 -8.45
C GLY A 245 -19.45 2.16 -7.72
N PHE A 246 -18.75 3.28 -7.55
CA PHE A 246 -19.29 4.52 -7.00
C PHE A 246 -20.00 5.36 -8.06
#